data_AF-A0A7X7FAW0-F1
#
_entry.id   AF-A0A7X7FAW0-F1
#
_cell.length_a   1.000
_cell.length_b   1.000
_cell.length_c   1.000
_cell.angle_alpha   90.00
_cell.angle_beta   90.00
_cell.angle_gamma   90.00
#
_symmetry.space_group_name_H-M   'P 1'
#
loop_
_entity.id
_entity.type
_entity.pdbx_description
1 polymer ?
#
loop_
_entity_poly.entity_id
_entity_poly.type
_entity_poly.pdbx_seq_one_letter_code
_entity_poly.pdbx_strand_id
1 'polypeptide(L)'
;MKLNSLFTDHAVLQHGISVPVWGSTLPNAKVSGQIAGIKTWAIASASGDFMLRFPPLPVGGPYTLEISTGNKRESARVEDVWVGEVWICSGQSNMEFSLAAGLPDPEPKDCDGVRMITVARQAAFGRQRDFKGAWAVGTLENAAAFSGVGYFFARRLHDELKMPVGMIHTSWGGTRAEAWTSREALMEHPATAQMVRDYESDLACEDHWTGAAREQALPADPGNAGARHGWAKPDFDDAAWGEVELPGSFAKCCGRKTNGAFWFRKTVDVPAAWRGRKLELRIGAADKHDVTYFNGVKVGATGKGVEDQHWNVPRQYAVPAQANGAPKATVAVRVWSYLFDGGLIGPAQAMRLGPADDPAASIPLGGAWKWAIESDIGLTPMPPALPMLPGNANAPFTLYDAMINPLLPYAIRGAIWYQGESNAGNAKDY
;
A
#
# COMPACT_ATOMS: atom_id res chain seq x y z
N MET A 1 12.68 -18.66 24.56
CA MET A 1 11.22 -18.52 24.37
C MET A 1 10.99 -17.41 23.37
N LYS A 2 10.07 -17.61 22.42
CA LYS A 2 9.69 -16.64 21.39
C LYS A 2 8.17 -16.56 21.32
N LEU A 3 7.61 -15.36 21.44
CA LEU A 3 6.17 -15.15 21.23
C LEU A 3 5.89 -14.88 19.74
N ASN A 4 4.65 -15.13 19.31
CA ASN A 4 4.19 -14.67 18.00
C ASN A 4 4.26 -13.14 17.91
N SER A 5 4.47 -12.61 16.71
CA SER A 5 4.68 -11.17 16.47
C SER A 5 3.52 -10.26 16.88
N LEU A 6 2.33 -10.82 17.15
CA LEU A 6 1.22 -10.10 17.78
C LEU A 6 1.46 -9.73 19.24
N PHE A 7 2.38 -10.39 19.94
CA PHE A 7 2.68 -10.16 21.36
C PHE A 7 4.00 -9.41 21.51
N THR A 8 3.98 -8.15 21.08
CA THR A 8 5.09 -7.18 21.22
C THR A 8 4.61 -5.97 22.02
N ASP A 9 5.53 -5.09 22.41
CA ASP A 9 5.17 -3.90 23.17
C ASP A 9 4.12 -3.08 22.40
N HIS A 10 3.23 -2.40 23.12
CA HIS A 10 2.09 -1.66 22.57
C HIS A 10 0.93 -2.53 22.03
N ALA A 11 0.96 -3.85 22.20
CA ALA A 11 -0.11 -4.75 21.75
C ALA A 11 -1.48 -4.43 22.38
N VAL A 12 -2.55 -4.69 21.63
CA VAL A 12 -3.93 -4.62 22.14
C VAL A 12 -4.58 -5.99 22.08
N LEU A 13 -5.01 -6.49 23.24
CA LEU A 13 -5.73 -7.75 23.41
C LEU A 13 -7.25 -7.49 23.46
N GLN A 14 -8.03 -8.38 22.85
CA GLN A 14 -9.48 -8.22 22.80
C GLN A 14 -10.14 -8.42 24.17
N HIS A 15 -11.02 -7.49 24.54
CA HIS A 15 -11.81 -7.58 25.76
C HIS A 15 -13.07 -8.46 25.64
N GLY A 16 -13.58 -8.90 26.78
CA GLY A 16 -14.89 -9.58 26.89
C GLY A 16 -14.93 -11.02 26.41
N ILE A 17 -13.82 -11.56 25.89
CA ILE A 17 -13.68 -12.96 25.45
C ILE A 17 -12.37 -13.57 25.94
N SER A 18 -12.22 -14.90 25.83
CA SER A 18 -10.96 -15.55 26.17
C SER A 18 -9.84 -15.08 25.23
N VAL A 19 -8.69 -14.77 25.81
CA VAL A 19 -7.52 -14.24 25.09
C VAL A 19 -6.45 -15.34 24.98
N PRO A 20 -6.24 -15.91 23.78
CA PRO A 20 -5.13 -16.82 23.54
C PRO A 20 -3.82 -16.04 23.37
N VAL A 21 -2.76 -16.53 24.00
CA VAL A 21 -1.39 -16.02 23.87
C VAL A 21 -0.46 -17.20 23.59
N TRP A 22 0.27 -17.17 22.49
CA TRP A 22 1.03 -18.33 22.02
C TRP A 22 2.43 -17.97 21.54
N GLY A 23 3.26 -19.01 21.41
CA GLY A 23 4.64 -18.91 20.99
C GLY A 23 5.33 -20.27 21.03
N SER A 24 6.65 -20.24 21.05
CA SER A 24 7.50 -21.41 21.19
C SER A 24 8.49 -21.29 22.35
N THR A 25 8.80 -22.42 22.95
CA THR A 25 9.68 -22.56 24.12
C THR A 25 10.27 -23.98 24.15
N LEU A 26 10.94 -24.34 25.25
CA LEU A 26 11.45 -25.68 25.48
C LEU A 26 10.32 -26.74 25.35
N PRO A 27 10.55 -27.86 24.63
CA PRO A 27 9.58 -28.95 24.50
C PRO A 27 9.08 -29.47 25.86
N ASN A 28 7.78 -29.78 25.93
CA ASN A 28 7.12 -30.34 27.11
C ASN A 28 7.22 -29.48 28.39
N ALA A 29 7.69 -28.24 28.29
CA ALA A 29 7.80 -27.35 29.44
C ALA A 29 6.42 -26.88 29.91
N LYS A 30 6.23 -26.81 31.24
CA LYS A 30 5.14 -26.03 31.81
C LYS A 30 5.41 -24.55 31.58
N VAL A 31 4.49 -23.86 30.93
CA VAL A 31 4.53 -22.42 30.66
C VAL A 31 3.50 -21.75 31.55
N SER A 32 3.91 -20.73 32.30
CA SER A 32 3.01 -19.89 33.10
C SER A 32 3.01 -18.48 32.53
N GLY A 33 1.85 -17.83 32.52
CA GLY A 33 1.76 -16.43 32.14
C GLY A 33 0.87 -15.62 33.08
N GLN A 34 1.13 -14.32 33.13
CA GLN A 34 0.42 -13.36 33.94
C GLN A 34 0.22 -12.04 33.18
N ILE A 35 -0.98 -11.47 33.29
CA ILE A 35 -1.30 -10.10 32.85
C ILE A 35 -2.45 -9.57 33.70
N ALA A 36 -2.43 -8.27 34.05
CA ALA A 36 -3.48 -7.63 34.86
C ALA A 36 -3.82 -8.39 36.17
N GLY A 37 -2.80 -9.00 36.80
CA GLY A 37 -2.98 -9.85 38.00
C GLY A 37 -3.59 -11.24 37.75
N ILE A 38 -4.07 -11.52 36.55
CA ILE A 38 -4.66 -12.79 36.13
C ILE A 38 -3.55 -13.72 35.68
N LYS A 39 -3.57 -14.95 36.19
CA LYS A 39 -2.57 -16.00 35.89
C LYS A 39 -3.19 -17.16 35.14
N THR A 40 -2.45 -17.75 34.21
CA THR A 40 -2.81 -18.98 33.51
C THR A 40 -1.56 -19.81 33.24
N TRP A 41 -1.74 -21.05 32.80
CA TRP A 41 -0.63 -21.94 32.44
C TRP A 41 -1.05 -22.93 31.34
N ALA A 42 -0.06 -23.47 30.66
CA ALA A 42 -0.21 -24.53 29.66
C ALA A 42 1.05 -25.43 29.65
N ILE A 43 1.00 -26.54 28.91
CA ILE A 43 2.16 -27.36 28.60
C ILE A 43 2.53 -27.12 27.14
N ALA A 44 3.81 -26.83 26.86
CA ALA A 44 4.32 -26.77 25.51
C ALA A 44 4.32 -28.17 24.87
N SER A 45 4.05 -28.24 23.58
CA SER A 45 4.07 -29.50 22.82
C SER A 45 5.47 -30.12 22.76
N ALA A 46 5.57 -31.30 22.15
CA ALA A 46 6.86 -31.91 21.82
C ALA A 46 7.69 -31.08 20.82
N SER A 47 7.05 -30.22 20.01
CA SER A 47 7.73 -29.25 19.14
C SER A 47 8.05 -27.93 19.84
N GLY A 48 7.66 -27.76 21.11
CA GLY A 48 7.87 -26.53 21.88
C GLY A 48 6.78 -25.47 21.69
N ASP A 49 5.75 -25.71 20.89
CA ASP A 49 4.63 -24.79 20.69
C ASP A 49 3.75 -24.75 21.95
N PHE A 50 3.38 -23.57 22.44
CA PHE A 50 2.48 -23.44 23.58
C PHE A 50 1.38 -22.41 23.30
N MET A 51 0.24 -22.56 23.99
CA MET A 51 -0.82 -21.57 23.99
C MET A 51 -1.40 -21.43 25.39
N LEU A 52 -1.21 -20.26 25.97
CA LEU A 52 -1.90 -19.81 27.17
C LEU A 52 -3.29 -19.31 26.79
N ARG A 53 -4.28 -19.58 27.62
CA ARG A 53 -5.63 -19.00 27.48
C ARG A 53 -5.95 -18.23 28.73
N PHE A 54 -6.03 -16.91 28.59
CA PHE A 54 -6.52 -16.04 29.66
C PHE A 54 -8.06 -15.99 29.58
N PRO A 55 -8.75 -15.94 30.74
CA PRO A 55 -10.16 -15.54 30.76
C PRO A 55 -10.30 -14.08 30.28
N PRO A 56 -11.53 -13.56 30.10
CA PRO A 56 -11.74 -12.15 29.81
C PRO A 56 -10.95 -11.25 30.74
N LEU A 57 -10.13 -10.37 30.14
CA LEU A 57 -9.27 -9.44 30.85
C LEU A 57 -9.99 -8.10 31.12
N PRO A 58 -9.64 -7.38 32.20
CA PRO A 58 -10.19 -6.05 32.45
C PRO A 58 -9.72 -5.05 31.39
N VAL A 59 -10.67 -4.30 30.80
CA VAL A 59 -10.41 -3.22 29.83
C VAL A 59 -9.46 -2.19 30.42
N GLY A 60 -8.55 -1.66 29.60
CA GLY A 60 -7.59 -0.62 29.99
C GLY A 60 -6.15 -1.08 29.86
N GLY A 61 -5.28 -0.49 30.67
CA GLY A 61 -3.83 -0.64 30.58
C GLY A 61 -3.12 0.68 30.95
N PRO A 62 -1.81 0.76 30.72
CA PRO A 62 -0.95 -0.31 30.22
C PRO A 62 -0.74 -1.42 31.26
N TYR A 63 -0.80 -2.67 30.81
CA TYR A 63 -0.41 -3.84 31.59
C TYR A 63 0.94 -4.37 31.11
N THR A 64 1.52 -5.24 31.94
CA THR A 64 2.66 -6.08 31.55
C THR A 64 2.20 -7.52 31.37
N LEU A 65 2.52 -8.12 30.23
CA LEU A 65 2.40 -9.55 30.01
C LEU A 65 3.75 -10.21 30.35
N GLU A 66 3.72 -11.13 31.31
CA GLU A 66 4.90 -11.89 31.72
C GLU A 66 4.65 -13.37 31.45
N ILE A 67 5.60 -14.05 30.80
CA ILE A 67 5.53 -15.47 30.49
C ILE A 67 6.85 -16.11 30.86
N SER A 68 6.82 -17.26 31.53
CA SER A 68 8.01 -18.01 31.87
C SER A 68 7.79 -19.52 31.86
N THR A 69 8.83 -20.28 31.58
CA THR A 69 8.84 -21.71 31.90
C THR A 69 8.79 -21.93 33.42
N GLY A 70 8.25 -23.05 33.88
CA GLY A 70 8.07 -23.34 35.31
C GLY A 70 9.39 -23.38 36.11
N ASN A 71 10.50 -23.70 35.44
CA ASN A 71 11.86 -23.63 35.98
C ASN A 71 12.54 -22.25 35.79
N LYS A 72 11.83 -21.27 35.22
CA LYS A 72 12.29 -19.92 34.88
C LYS A 72 13.54 -19.85 34.00
N ARG A 73 13.87 -20.93 33.28
CA ARG A 73 15.01 -20.98 32.36
C ARG A 73 14.80 -20.09 31.14
N GLU A 74 13.55 -19.95 30.69
CA GLU A 74 13.19 -19.01 29.64
C GLU A 74 12.00 -18.16 30.07
N SER A 75 12.03 -16.89 29.71
CA SER A 75 10.94 -15.94 29.96
C SER A 75 10.83 -14.92 28.84
N ALA A 76 9.64 -14.36 28.68
CA ALA A 76 9.34 -13.21 27.85
C ALA A 76 8.53 -12.20 28.68
N ARG A 77 8.78 -10.93 28.44
CA ARG A 77 8.07 -9.82 29.07
C ARG A 77 7.71 -8.82 27.99
N VAL A 78 6.45 -8.41 27.96
CA VAL A 78 5.90 -7.45 27.00
C VAL A 78 5.26 -6.31 27.78
N GLU A 79 5.67 -5.09 27.46
CA GLU A 79 5.23 -3.86 28.11
C GLU A 79 4.18 -3.12 27.27
N ASP A 80 3.56 -2.10 27.86
CA ASP A 80 2.49 -1.31 27.21
C ASP A 80 1.38 -2.16 26.57
N VAL A 81 0.94 -3.24 27.23
CA VAL A 81 -0.13 -4.10 26.69
C VAL A 81 -1.49 -3.54 27.12
N TRP A 82 -2.36 -3.27 26.15
CA TRP A 82 -3.70 -2.76 26.38
C TRP A 82 -4.75 -3.85 26.18
N VAL A 83 -5.89 -3.70 26.85
CA VAL A 83 -7.07 -4.55 26.65
C VAL A 83 -8.22 -3.66 26.17
N GLY A 84 -8.75 -3.96 24.99
CA GLY A 84 -9.71 -3.12 24.29
C GLY A 84 -10.35 -3.83 23.09
N GLU A 85 -10.72 -3.09 22.04
CA GLU A 85 -11.25 -3.67 20.80
C GLU A 85 -10.14 -3.96 19.79
N VAL A 86 -10.19 -5.12 19.14
CA VAL A 86 -9.23 -5.55 18.13
C VAL A 86 -9.96 -5.82 16.82
N TRP A 87 -9.49 -5.20 15.75
CA TRP A 87 -10.05 -5.33 14.41
C TRP A 87 -8.97 -5.63 13.38
N ILE A 88 -9.36 -6.30 12.30
CA ILE A 88 -8.54 -6.45 11.09
C ILE A 88 -9.03 -5.50 10.01
N CYS A 89 -8.11 -4.83 9.31
CA CYS A 89 -8.38 -4.15 8.06
C CYS A 89 -7.63 -4.83 6.90
N SER A 90 -8.37 -5.28 5.90
CA SER A 90 -7.84 -6.20 4.87
C SER A 90 -8.41 -5.94 3.47
N GLY A 91 -7.80 -6.55 2.46
CA GLY A 91 -8.22 -6.44 1.06
C GLY A 91 -7.17 -5.82 0.13
N GLN A 92 -7.62 -5.09 -0.89
CA GLN A 92 -6.75 -4.57 -1.96
C GLN A 92 -6.46 -3.05 -1.86
N SER A 93 -6.18 -2.42 -3.00
CA SER A 93 -5.60 -1.09 -3.19
C SER A 93 -6.13 -0.01 -2.26
N ASN A 94 -7.45 0.12 -2.07
CA ASN A 94 -7.96 1.19 -1.22
C ASN A 94 -7.77 0.93 0.27
N MET A 95 -7.71 -0.33 0.69
CA MET A 95 -7.27 -0.66 2.04
C MET A 95 -5.76 -0.45 2.20
N GLU A 96 -4.99 -0.64 1.11
CA GLU A 96 -3.55 -0.40 1.08
C GLU A 96 -3.18 1.09 1.10
N PHE A 97 -4.03 1.97 0.55
CA PHE A 97 -3.72 3.40 0.50
C PHE A 97 -3.33 3.92 1.88
N SER A 98 -2.10 4.42 1.98
CA SER A 98 -1.56 4.87 3.24
C SER A 98 -2.11 6.25 3.62
N LEU A 99 -2.07 6.57 4.91
CA LEU A 99 -2.47 7.87 5.40
C LEU A 99 -1.69 9.02 4.74
N ALA A 100 -0.40 8.81 4.42
CA ALA A 100 0.42 9.80 3.72
C ALA A 100 0.13 9.90 2.22
N ALA A 101 -0.41 8.85 1.58
CA ALA A 101 -0.66 8.81 0.14
C ALA A 101 -1.94 9.54 -0.28
N GLY A 102 -2.87 9.75 0.64
CA GLY A 102 -4.06 10.55 0.43
C GLY A 102 -4.45 11.18 1.75
N LEU A 103 -4.41 12.51 1.82
CA LEU A 103 -5.02 13.25 2.93
C LEU A 103 -6.48 13.49 2.57
N PRO A 104 -7.45 12.68 3.04
CA PRO A 104 -8.84 13.08 3.00
C PRO A 104 -9.10 14.17 4.04
N ASP A 105 -10.11 14.97 3.76
CA ASP A 105 -10.88 15.73 4.75
C ASP A 105 -11.68 14.73 5.61
N PRO A 106 -11.60 14.74 6.95
CA PRO A 106 -10.86 15.70 7.79
C PRO A 106 -9.38 15.37 7.96
N GLU A 107 -8.58 16.41 8.22
CA GLU A 107 -7.15 16.27 8.53
C GLU A 107 -6.91 15.23 9.64
N PRO A 108 -5.97 14.30 9.44
CA PRO A 108 -5.68 13.29 10.44
C PRO A 108 -5.02 13.94 11.66
N LYS A 109 -5.27 13.37 12.84
CA LYS A 109 -4.69 13.79 14.12
C LYS A 109 -4.23 12.56 14.88
N ASP A 110 -3.18 12.71 15.68
CA ASP A 110 -2.70 11.69 16.61
C ASP A 110 -3.84 11.12 17.46
N CYS A 111 -3.74 9.84 17.79
CA CYS A 111 -4.67 9.17 18.68
C CYS A 111 -3.93 8.14 19.56
N ASP A 112 -3.58 8.55 20.78
CA ASP A 112 -2.90 7.72 21.77
C ASP A 112 -3.72 6.51 22.23
N GLY A 113 -5.03 6.48 21.96
CA GLY A 113 -5.89 5.33 22.23
C GLY A 113 -5.86 4.25 21.15
N VAL A 114 -5.21 4.52 20.01
CA VAL A 114 -5.09 3.59 18.89
C VAL A 114 -3.69 2.96 18.88
N ARG A 115 -3.64 1.67 18.55
CA ARG A 115 -2.42 0.91 18.27
C ARG A 115 -2.59 0.19 16.94
N MET A 116 -1.53 0.16 16.16
CA MET A 116 -1.56 -0.34 14.79
C MET A 116 -0.45 -1.35 14.58
N ILE A 117 -0.72 -2.40 13.81
CA ILE A 117 0.31 -3.34 13.37
C ILE A 117 0.05 -3.70 11.90
N THR A 118 1.09 -3.62 11.08
CA THR A 118 1.02 -4.06 9.68
C THR A 118 1.70 -5.41 9.54
N VAL A 119 0.98 -6.38 8.96
CA VAL A 119 1.54 -7.66 8.55
C VAL A 119 2.33 -7.44 7.27
N ALA A 120 3.65 -7.68 7.30
CA ALA A 120 4.48 -7.57 6.12
C ALA A 120 3.94 -8.44 4.99
N ARG A 121 3.88 -7.88 3.78
CA ARG A 121 3.38 -8.58 2.59
C ARG A 121 4.26 -9.77 2.28
N GLN A 122 3.63 -10.93 2.21
CA GLN A 122 4.27 -12.18 1.84
C GLN A 122 3.25 -13.05 1.13
N ALA A 123 3.62 -13.56 -0.05
CA ALA A 123 2.92 -14.66 -0.68
C ALA A 123 3.79 -15.89 -0.48
N ALA A 124 3.25 -16.89 0.21
CA ALA A 124 3.95 -18.11 0.52
C ALA A 124 3.02 -19.30 0.35
N PHE A 125 3.61 -20.42 -0.07
CA PHE A 125 2.90 -21.69 -0.05
C PHE A 125 2.93 -22.27 1.36
N GLY A 126 1.77 -22.73 1.83
CA GLY A 126 1.60 -23.33 3.13
C GLY A 126 1.41 -22.32 4.26
N ARG A 127 0.64 -22.76 5.25
CA ARG A 127 0.26 -21.98 6.44
C ARG A 127 1.46 -21.50 7.22
N GLN A 128 1.62 -20.18 7.26
CA GLN A 128 2.62 -19.52 8.08
C GLN A 128 2.12 -19.43 9.54
N ARG A 129 3.04 -19.56 10.49
CA ARG A 129 2.74 -19.53 11.94
C ARG A 129 3.05 -18.17 12.60
N ASP A 130 3.75 -17.31 11.89
CA ASP A 130 4.25 -16.02 12.35
C ASP A 130 4.45 -15.10 11.13
N PHE A 131 4.65 -13.81 11.37
CA PHE A 131 4.85 -12.81 10.33
C PHE A 131 5.88 -11.78 10.79
N LYS A 132 6.22 -10.81 9.94
CA LYS A 132 7.03 -9.65 10.34
C LYS A 132 6.11 -8.45 10.55
N GLY A 133 6.15 -7.87 11.74
CA GLY A 133 5.40 -6.68 12.12
C GLY A 133 5.64 -6.35 13.59
N ALA A 134 5.33 -5.12 13.98
CA ALA A 134 5.36 -4.68 15.37
C ALA A 134 4.22 -3.69 15.60
N TRP A 135 3.67 -3.67 16.81
CA TRP A 135 2.67 -2.68 17.19
C TRP A 135 3.31 -1.30 17.33
N ALA A 136 2.57 -0.28 16.89
CA ALA A 136 2.96 1.12 16.99
C ALA A 136 1.80 1.98 17.51
N VAL A 137 2.14 3.02 18.28
CA VAL A 137 1.18 4.01 18.77
C VAL A 137 0.57 4.79 17.60
N GLY A 138 -0.73 5.11 17.67
CA GLY A 138 -1.51 5.84 16.66
C GLY A 138 -1.13 7.30 16.42
N THR A 139 0.17 7.64 16.43
CA THR A 139 0.68 8.95 16.01
C THR A 139 0.70 9.06 14.49
N LEU A 140 0.67 10.28 13.95
CA LEU A 140 0.74 10.56 12.52
C LEU A 140 2.05 10.09 11.89
N GLU A 141 3.15 10.16 12.65
CA GLU A 141 4.45 9.63 12.21
C GLU A 141 4.36 8.12 11.96
N ASN A 142 3.83 7.36 12.93
CA ASN A 142 3.67 5.91 12.80
C ASN A 142 2.57 5.53 11.80
N ALA A 143 1.51 6.33 11.71
CA ALA A 143 0.37 6.07 10.84
C ALA A 143 0.65 6.43 9.37
N ALA A 144 1.73 7.17 9.06
CA ALA A 144 2.02 7.66 7.71
C ALA A 144 2.04 6.54 6.64
N ALA A 145 2.60 5.38 6.98
CA ALA A 145 2.66 4.20 6.11
C ALA A 145 1.51 3.20 6.35
N PHE A 146 0.66 3.45 7.35
CA PHE A 146 -0.48 2.59 7.69
C PHE A 146 -1.69 2.88 6.80
N SER A 147 -2.62 1.93 6.70
CA SER A 147 -3.90 2.11 5.99
C SER A 147 -4.64 3.36 6.48
N GLY A 148 -4.92 4.30 5.56
CA GLY A 148 -5.73 5.48 5.88
C GLY A 148 -7.14 5.10 6.32
N VAL A 149 -7.79 4.18 5.61
CA VAL A 149 -9.12 3.65 5.94
C VAL A 149 -9.09 2.99 7.32
N GLY A 150 -8.11 2.12 7.57
CA GLY A 150 -7.95 1.45 8.87
C GLY A 150 -7.72 2.44 10.02
N TYR A 151 -6.92 3.49 9.80
CA TYR A 151 -6.64 4.51 10.81
C TYR A 151 -7.87 5.31 11.20
N PHE A 152 -8.61 5.85 10.22
CA PHE A 152 -9.82 6.63 10.50
C PHE A 152 -10.91 5.78 11.15
N PHE A 153 -11.06 4.51 10.73
CA PHE A 153 -11.98 3.58 11.38
C PHE A 153 -11.60 3.35 12.85
N ALA A 154 -10.32 3.04 13.13
CA ALA A 154 -9.84 2.79 14.49
C ALA A 154 -10.02 4.01 15.40
N ARG A 155 -9.72 5.21 14.89
CA ARG A 155 -9.93 6.47 15.62
C ARG A 155 -11.38 6.71 15.95
N ARG A 156 -12.27 6.58 14.97
CA ARG A 156 -13.71 6.73 15.19
C ARG A 156 -14.22 5.74 16.23
N LEU A 157 -13.77 4.49 16.15
CA LEU A 157 -14.15 3.45 17.10
C LEU A 157 -13.66 3.78 18.52
N HIS A 158 -12.43 4.27 18.67
CA HIS A 158 -11.91 4.75 19.94
C HIS A 158 -12.74 5.92 20.50
N ASP A 159 -13.09 6.88 19.64
CA ASP A 159 -13.88 8.05 20.03
C ASP A 159 -15.30 7.67 20.48
N GLU A 160 -15.92 6.67 19.86
CA GLU A 160 -17.26 6.20 20.20
C GLU A 160 -17.26 5.31 21.45
N LEU A 161 -16.33 4.36 21.55
CA LEU A 161 -16.30 3.36 22.63
C LEU A 161 -15.54 3.83 23.88
N LYS A 162 -14.68 4.83 23.74
CA LYS A 162 -13.76 5.30 24.80
C LYS A 162 -12.86 4.16 25.35
N MET A 163 -12.46 3.24 24.48
CA MET A 163 -11.60 2.10 24.81
C MET A 163 -10.37 2.07 23.90
N PRO A 164 -9.24 1.49 24.34
CA PRO A 164 -8.11 1.23 23.44
C PRO A 164 -8.55 0.43 22.21
N VAL A 165 -8.01 0.76 21.04
CA VAL A 165 -8.32 0.06 19.78
C VAL A 165 -7.03 -0.42 19.14
N GLY A 166 -6.96 -1.73 18.88
CA GLY A 166 -5.93 -2.35 18.06
C GLY A 166 -6.42 -2.57 16.63
N MET A 167 -5.66 -2.08 15.64
CA MET A 167 -5.92 -2.32 14.22
C MET A 167 -4.80 -3.13 13.60
N ILE A 168 -5.14 -4.31 13.08
CA ILE A 168 -4.23 -5.21 12.37
C ILE A 168 -4.45 -5.02 10.86
N HIS A 169 -3.42 -4.59 10.13
CA HIS A 169 -3.49 -4.30 8.71
C HIS A 169 -2.88 -5.42 7.87
N THR A 170 -3.72 -6.02 7.01
CA THR A 170 -3.38 -7.13 6.11
C THR A 170 -3.88 -6.84 4.71
N SER A 171 -3.28 -5.90 3.97
CA SER A 171 -3.75 -5.59 2.60
C SER A 171 -2.64 -5.68 1.55
N TRP A 172 -3.05 -5.98 0.33
CA TRP A 172 -2.19 -6.01 -0.84
C TRP A 172 -2.99 -5.67 -2.11
N GLY A 173 -2.68 -4.55 -2.73
CA GLY A 173 -3.33 -4.01 -3.92
C GLY A 173 -3.17 -4.91 -5.14
N GLY A 174 -4.20 -4.89 -5.99
CA GLY A 174 -4.25 -5.72 -7.19
C GLY A 174 -4.46 -7.21 -6.92
N THR A 175 -4.72 -7.62 -5.68
CA THR A 175 -4.94 -9.03 -5.34
C THR A 175 -6.40 -9.42 -5.41
N ARG A 176 -6.63 -10.67 -5.82
CA ARG A 176 -7.95 -11.27 -5.92
C ARG A 176 -8.46 -11.82 -4.59
N ALA A 177 -9.78 -11.88 -4.40
CA ALA A 177 -10.38 -12.37 -3.16
C ALA A 177 -9.98 -13.81 -2.86
N GLU A 178 -9.85 -14.65 -3.89
CA GLU A 178 -9.51 -16.06 -3.72
C GLU A 178 -8.13 -16.23 -3.06
N ALA A 179 -7.21 -15.28 -3.21
CA ALA A 179 -5.92 -15.35 -2.53
C ALA A 179 -6.04 -15.20 -1.01
N TRP A 180 -7.08 -14.50 -0.53
CA TRP A 180 -7.33 -14.18 0.88
C TRP A 180 -8.35 -15.10 1.55
N THR A 181 -8.96 -16.00 0.78
CA THR A 181 -9.91 -17.00 1.29
C THR A 181 -9.16 -18.29 1.61
N SER A 182 -9.52 -18.95 2.71
CA SER A 182 -8.87 -20.22 3.06
C SER A 182 -9.09 -21.26 1.97
N ARG A 183 -8.13 -22.18 1.83
CA ARG A 183 -8.25 -23.32 0.92
C ARG A 183 -9.56 -24.08 1.15
N GLU A 184 -9.91 -24.31 2.41
CA GLU A 184 -11.14 -25.02 2.78
C GLU A 184 -12.38 -24.31 2.27
N ALA A 185 -12.51 -22.99 2.49
CA ALA A 185 -13.66 -22.23 2.03
C ALA A 185 -13.74 -22.15 0.50
N LEU A 186 -12.60 -22.04 -0.19
CA LEU A 186 -12.58 -22.07 -1.67
C LEU A 186 -13.05 -23.42 -2.24
N MET A 187 -12.82 -24.52 -1.53
CA MET A 187 -13.24 -25.84 -1.97
C MET A 187 -14.76 -26.08 -1.84
N GLU A 188 -15.49 -25.22 -1.12
CA GLU A 188 -16.93 -25.34 -0.93
C GLU A 188 -17.75 -24.89 -2.14
N HIS A 189 -17.18 -24.07 -3.04
CA HIS A 189 -17.86 -23.58 -4.24
C HIS A 189 -17.27 -24.21 -5.52
N PRO A 190 -18.08 -24.75 -6.47
CA PRO A 190 -17.57 -25.50 -7.62
C PRO A 190 -16.54 -24.77 -8.49
N ALA A 191 -16.76 -23.47 -8.75
CA ALA A 191 -15.88 -22.67 -9.61
C ALA A 191 -14.49 -22.45 -8.98
N THR A 192 -14.45 -22.12 -7.69
CA THR A 192 -13.20 -21.90 -6.95
C THR A 192 -12.53 -23.23 -6.58
N ALA A 193 -13.30 -24.30 -6.38
CA ALA A 193 -12.74 -25.62 -6.11
C ALA A 193 -11.97 -26.17 -7.31
N GLN A 194 -12.42 -25.89 -8.54
CA GLN A 194 -11.65 -26.27 -9.73
C GLN A 194 -10.34 -25.48 -9.83
N MET A 195 -10.39 -24.16 -9.58
CA MET A 195 -9.18 -23.31 -9.53
C MET A 195 -8.15 -23.83 -8.53
N VAL A 196 -8.59 -24.24 -7.33
CA VAL A 196 -7.71 -24.82 -6.31
C VAL A 196 -7.09 -26.13 -6.80
N ARG A 197 -7.88 -27.03 -7.39
CA ARG A 197 -7.37 -28.31 -7.92
C ARG A 197 -6.34 -28.11 -9.03
N ASP A 198 -6.60 -27.19 -9.94
CA ASP A 198 -5.69 -26.87 -11.04
C ASP A 198 -4.37 -26.32 -10.49
N TYR A 199 -4.44 -25.35 -9.57
CA TYR A 199 -3.26 -24.79 -8.91
C TYR A 199 -2.44 -25.84 -8.15
N GLU A 200 -3.08 -26.72 -7.39
CA GLU A 200 -2.38 -27.79 -6.66
C GLU A 200 -1.77 -28.84 -7.59
N SER A 201 -2.45 -29.15 -8.70
CA SER A 201 -1.90 -30.03 -9.74
C SER A 201 -0.66 -29.43 -10.38
N ASP A 202 -0.67 -28.13 -10.66
CA ASP A 202 0.47 -27.42 -11.23
C ASP A 202 1.67 -27.39 -10.28
N LEU A 203 1.42 -27.19 -8.97
CA LEU A 203 2.46 -27.21 -7.94
C LEU A 203 3.20 -28.54 -7.81
N ALA A 204 2.58 -29.66 -8.23
CA ALA A 204 3.21 -30.97 -8.21
C ALA A 204 4.21 -31.18 -9.38
N CYS A 205 4.25 -30.28 -10.35
CA CYS A 205 5.10 -30.38 -11.54
C CYS A 205 6.44 -29.65 -11.35
N GLU A 206 7.59 -30.34 -11.52
CA GLU A 206 8.92 -29.72 -11.40
C GLU A 206 9.18 -28.60 -12.42
N ASP A 207 8.59 -28.68 -13.62
CA ASP A 207 8.66 -27.63 -14.64
C ASP A 207 8.00 -26.32 -14.18
N HIS A 208 7.03 -26.41 -13.26
CA HIS A 208 6.36 -25.25 -12.66
C HIS A 208 7.29 -24.50 -11.69
N TRP A 209 8.20 -25.21 -11.02
CA TRP A 209 9.18 -24.60 -10.10
C TRP A 209 10.43 -24.08 -10.82
N THR A 210 10.78 -24.67 -11.97
CA THR A 210 11.98 -24.33 -12.75
C THR A 210 11.71 -23.32 -13.87
N GLY A 211 10.44 -23.05 -14.19
CA GLY A 211 9.98 -21.96 -15.07
C GLY A 211 10.16 -20.56 -14.47
N ALA A 212 11.35 -20.28 -13.92
CA ALA A 212 11.72 -18.97 -13.40
C ALA A 212 11.79 -17.95 -14.55
N ALA A 213 11.10 -16.82 -14.34
CA ALA A 213 11.19 -15.61 -15.16
C ALA A 213 10.99 -15.83 -16.67
N ARG A 214 9.76 -16.14 -17.09
CA ARG A 214 9.30 -15.54 -18.35
C ARG A 214 9.13 -14.06 -18.09
N GLU A 215 10.24 -13.31 -18.18
CA GLU A 215 10.24 -11.86 -18.26
C GLU A 215 9.15 -11.48 -19.26
N GLN A 216 8.09 -10.89 -18.74
CA GLN A 216 7.01 -10.39 -19.56
C GLN A 216 7.63 -9.28 -20.41
N ALA A 217 7.64 -9.46 -21.72
CA ALA A 217 8.14 -8.48 -22.66
C ALA A 217 7.17 -7.29 -22.70
N LEU A 218 7.15 -6.49 -21.64
CA LEU A 218 6.47 -5.21 -21.62
C LEU A 218 7.19 -4.26 -22.60
N PRO A 219 6.45 -3.40 -23.31
CA PRO A 219 7.05 -2.48 -24.27
C PRO A 219 8.09 -1.56 -23.60
N ALA A 220 9.27 -1.46 -24.21
CA ALA A 220 10.30 -0.53 -23.79
C ALA A 220 9.92 0.91 -24.19
N ASP A 221 10.32 1.89 -23.38
CA ASP A 221 10.20 3.31 -23.75
C ASP A 221 10.98 3.57 -25.05
N PRO A 222 10.34 4.05 -26.14
CA PRO A 222 11.00 4.35 -27.40
C PRO A 222 11.98 5.55 -27.31
N GLY A 223 12.09 6.16 -26.14
CA GLY A 223 12.94 7.30 -25.85
C GLY A 223 12.22 8.62 -26.06
N ASN A 224 12.84 9.71 -25.61
CA ASN A 224 12.21 11.02 -25.52
C ASN A 224 12.36 11.83 -26.82
N ALA A 225 11.50 11.56 -27.81
CA ALA A 225 11.51 12.28 -29.09
C ALA A 225 11.00 13.71 -28.97
N GLY A 226 9.99 13.97 -28.14
CA GLY A 226 9.39 15.29 -27.94
C GLY A 226 10.41 16.32 -27.45
N ALA A 227 11.34 15.95 -26.57
CA ALA A 227 12.42 16.86 -26.15
C ALA A 227 13.34 17.24 -27.33
N ARG A 228 13.65 16.29 -28.22
CA ARG A 228 14.43 16.56 -29.44
C ARG A 228 13.69 17.46 -30.43
N HIS A 229 12.37 17.33 -30.49
CA HIS A 229 11.50 18.24 -31.26
C HIS A 229 11.29 19.60 -30.59
N GLY A 230 11.84 19.81 -29.39
CA GLY A 230 11.73 21.07 -28.67
C GLY A 230 10.40 21.27 -27.95
N TRP A 231 9.57 20.23 -27.75
CA TRP A 231 8.25 20.35 -27.11
C TRP A 231 8.31 20.91 -25.68
N ALA A 232 9.46 20.76 -25.02
CA ALA A 232 9.72 21.34 -23.70
C ALA A 232 10.09 22.83 -23.72
N LYS A 233 10.50 23.37 -24.88
CA LYS A 233 11.03 24.74 -24.99
C LYS A 233 9.92 25.78 -24.89
N PRO A 234 10.21 26.97 -24.34
CA PRO A 234 9.21 28.02 -24.18
C PRO A 234 8.73 28.63 -25.50
N ASP A 235 9.57 28.60 -26.55
CA ASP A 235 9.29 29.14 -27.88
C ASP A 235 8.61 28.15 -28.84
N PHE A 236 8.34 26.91 -28.39
CA PHE A 236 7.62 25.93 -29.19
C PHE A 236 6.16 26.36 -29.40
N ASP A 237 5.70 26.26 -30.65
CA ASP A 237 4.30 26.49 -31.04
C ASP A 237 3.47 25.21 -30.83
N ASP A 238 2.62 25.21 -29.80
CA ASP A 238 1.71 24.13 -29.44
C ASP A 238 0.25 24.43 -29.82
N ALA A 239 0.00 25.36 -30.74
CA ALA A 239 -1.37 25.68 -31.17
C ALA A 239 -2.14 24.46 -31.70
N ALA A 240 -1.43 23.51 -32.31
CA ALA A 240 -1.99 22.27 -32.84
C ALA A 240 -2.23 21.17 -31.77
N TRP A 241 -1.80 21.40 -30.51
CA TRP A 241 -1.99 20.43 -29.43
C TRP A 241 -3.43 20.45 -28.91
N GLY A 242 -3.90 19.28 -28.49
CA GLY A 242 -5.21 19.15 -27.85
C GLY A 242 -5.23 19.86 -26.50
N GLU A 243 -6.43 20.16 -26.00
CA GLU A 243 -6.63 20.69 -24.66
C GLU A 243 -7.25 19.62 -23.76
N VAL A 244 -6.86 19.63 -22.49
CA VAL A 244 -7.40 18.71 -21.48
C VAL A 244 -7.39 19.38 -20.11
N GLU A 245 -8.46 19.14 -19.34
CA GLU A 245 -8.51 19.48 -17.93
C GLU A 245 -7.72 18.43 -17.12
N LEU A 246 -6.67 18.85 -16.42
CA LEU A 246 -5.85 18.00 -15.56
C LEU A 246 -6.14 18.26 -14.07
N PRO A 247 -6.07 17.22 -13.22
CA PRO A 247 -5.56 15.87 -13.50
C PRO A 247 -6.50 15.00 -14.36
N GLY A 248 -5.92 14.03 -15.08
CA GLY A 248 -6.64 13.14 -15.98
C GLY A 248 -5.75 12.09 -16.66
N SER A 249 -6.38 11.05 -17.22
CA SER A 249 -5.69 9.96 -17.91
C SER A 249 -5.53 10.22 -19.42
N PHE A 250 -4.74 9.38 -20.10
CA PHE A 250 -4.61 9.41 -21.56
C PHE A 250 -5.95 9.19 -22.26
N ALA A 251 -6.84 8.39 -21.69
CA ALA A 251 -8.19 8.21 -22.20
C ALA A 251 -9.01 9.50 -22.20
N LYS A 252 -8.83 10.38 -21.21
CA LYS A 252 -9.45 11.71 -21.20
C LYS A 252 -8.93 12.60 -22.32
N CYS A 253 -7.67 12.39 -22.72
CA CYS A 253 -7.02 13.15 -23.78
C CYS A 253 -7.51 12.70 -25.17
N CYS A 254 -7.32 11.41 -25.50
CA CYS A 254 -7.55 10.89 -26.85
C CYS A 254 -8.89 10.16 -27.05
N GLY A 255 -9.75 10.10 -26.04
CA GLY A 255 -11.08 9.48 -26.10
C GLY A 255 -11.09 7.95 -26.07
N ARG A 256 -9.94 7.30 -25.86
CA ARG A 256 -9.83 5.83 -25.75
C ARG A 256 -8.70 5.43 -24.81
N LYS A 257 -8.81 4.25 -24.20
CA LYS A 257 -7.70 3.68 -23.42
C LYS A 257 -6.54 3.34 -24.35
N THR A 258 -5.32 3.70 -23.93
CA THR A 258 -4.10 3.39 -24.65
C THR A 258 -2.89 3.45 -23.74
N ASN A 259 -1.76 2.91 -24.21
CA ASN A 259 -0.45 3.06 -23.59
C ASN A 259 0.47 3.83 -24.54
N GLY A 260 1.53 4.41 -23.99
CA GLY A 260 2.49 5.18 -24.77
C GLY A 260 3.12 6.35 -24.01
N ALA A 261 3.70 7.27 -24.80
CA ALA A 261 4.31 8.50 -24.33
C ALA A 261 3.42 9.70 -24.69
N PHE A 262 2.94 10.40 -23.68
CA PHE A 262 2.14 11.62 -23.84
C PHE A 262 2.88 12.80 -23.26
N TRP A 263 2.67 13.96 -23.85
CA TRP A 263 3.18 15.23 -23.35
C TRP A 263 2.05 16.11 -22.88
N PHE A 264 2.33 16.84 -21.81
CA PHE A 264 1.46 17.86 -21.26
C PHE A 264 2.27 19.16 -21.16
N ARG A 265 1.70 20.27 -21.61
CA ARG A 265 2.34 21.58 -21.61
C ARG A 265 1.39 22.64 -21.03
N LYS A 266 1.94 23.52 -20.20
CA LYS A 266 1.22 24.66 -19.63
C LYS A 266 2.13 25.86 -19.52
N THR A 267 1.59 27.01 -19.94
CA THR A 267 2.23 28.31 -19.73
C THR A 267 1.61 28.98 -18.51
N VAL A 268 2.46 29.50 -17.63
CA VAL A 268 2.05 30.20 -16.41
C VAL A 268 2.72 31.57 -16.33
N ASP A 269 1.99 32.54 -15.78
CA ASP A 269 2.57 33.83 -15.43
C ASP A 269 3.38 33.69 -14.12
N VAL A 270 4.62 34.16 -14.15
CA VAL A 270 5.52 34.14 -13.00
C VAL A 270 5.54 35.52 -12.34
N PRO A 271 5.10 35.64 -11.08
CA PRO A 271 5.17 36.89 -10.32
C PRO A 271 6.59 37.48 -10.30
N ALA A 272 6.68 38.81 -10.39
CA ALA A 272 7.98 39.50 -10.41
C ALA A 272 8.84 39.17 -9.18
N ALA A 273 8.21 39.02 -8.01
CA ALA A 273 8.88 38.67 -6.76
C ALA A 273 9.49 37.26 -6.72
N TRP A 274 9.20 36.42 -7.72
CA TRP A 274 9.71 35.05 -7.80
C TRP A 274 10.91 34.94 -8.73
N ARG A 275 11.07 35.86 -9.69
CA ARG A 275 12.07 35.75 -10.76
C ARG A 275 13.48 35.76 -10.16
N GLY A 276 14.33 34.83 -10.61
CA GLY A 276 15.67 34.62 -10.09
C GLY A 276 15.73 33.90 -8.74
N ARG A 277 14.59 33.51 -8.14
CA ARG A 277 14.55 32.65 -6.95
C ARG A 277 14.46 31.18 -7.35
N LYS A 278 14.90 30.31 -6.43
CA LYS A 278 14.65 28.86 -6.49
C LYS A 278 13.15 28.63 -6.33
N LEU A 279 12.55 27.88 -7.24
CA LEU A 279 11.15 27.47 -7.12
C LEU A 279 11.06 25.97 -6.82
N GLU A 280 9.91 25.58 -6.30
CA GLU A 280 9.48 24.20 -6.20
C GLU A 280 8.33 23.96 -7.19
N LEU A 281 8.49 22.95 -8.04
CA LEU A 281 7.47 22.48 -8.97
C LEU A 281 6.92 21.15 -8.47
N ARG A 282 5.61 21.10 -8.22
CA ARG A 282 4.88 19.86 -7.94
C ARG A 282 3.88 19.61 -9.05
N ILE A 283 3.99 18.46 -9.72
CA ILE A 283 3.12 18.11 -10.87
C ILE A 283 2.01 17.12 -10.50
N GLY A 284 1.84 16.80 -9.21
CA GLY A 284 1.03 15.66 -8.78
C GLY A 284 1.69 14.33 -9.17
N ALA A 285 0.94 13.26 -9.21
CA ALA A 285 1.39 11.94 -9.65
C ALA A 285 1.25 11.80 -11.17
N ALA A 286 2.26 11.17 -11.76
CA ALA A 286 2.24 10.68 -13.13
C ALA A 286 2.17 9.17 -13.11
N ASP A 287 1.25 8.58 -13.89
CA ASP A 287 1.11 7.13 -13.99
C ASP A 287 2.33 6.54 -14.69
N LYS A 288 3.05 5.71 -13.93
CA LYS A 288 4.40 5.18 -14.10
C LYS A 288 5.47 6.25 -14.17
N HIS A 289 5.96 6.61 -15.35
CA HIS A 289 7.20 7.39 -15.48
C HIS A 289 6.92 8.82 -15.90
N ASP A 290 7.76 9.73 -15.45
CA ASP A 290 7.76 11.10 -15.94
C ASP A 290 9.16 11.61 -16.28
N VAL A 291 9.20 12.56 -17.20
CA VAL A 291 10.33 13.49 -17.37
C VAL A 291 9.77 14.90 -17.41
N THR A 292 10.19 15.72 -16.47
CA THR A 292 9.61 17.05 -16.24
C THR A 292 10.60 18.16 -16.58
N TYR A 293 10.11 19.19 -17.26
CA TYR A 293 10.87 20.32 -17.76
C TYR A 293 10.25 21.65 -17.32
N PHE A 294 11.11 22.65 -17.08
CA PHE A 294 10.75 24.04 -16.84
C PHE A 294 11.55 24.93 -17.80
N ASN A 295 10.85 25.70 -18.66
CA ASN A 295 11.47 26.52 -19.71
C ASN A 295 12.51 25.76 -20.56
N GLY A 296 12.18 24.51 -20.93
CA GLY A 296 13.06 23.64 -21.71
C GLY A 296 14.18 22.96 -20.92
N VAL A 297 14.41 23.33 -19.66
CA VAL A 297 15.42 22.70 -18.78
C VAL A 297 14.79 21.51 -18.06
N LYS A 298 15.40 20.33 -18.15
CA LYS A 298 14.96 19.15 -17.39
C LYS A 298 15.20 19.40 -15.90
N VAL A 299 14.14 19.35 -15.10
CA VAL A 299 14.18 19.55 -13.63
C VAL A 299 14.06 18.24 -12.85
N GLY A 300 13.58 17.17 -13.49
CA GLY A 300 13.43 15.88 -12.83
C GLY A 300 12.94 14.78 -13.75
N ALA A 301 12.94 13.55 -13.23
CA ALA A 301 12.35 12.37 -13.83
C ALA A 301 12.14 11.29 -12.78
N THR A 302 11.19 10.40 -13.01
CA THR A 302 10.92 9.24 -12.15
C THR A 302 10.72 7.99 -12.98
N GLY A 303 11.23 6.87 -12.48
CA GLY A 303 11.09 5.53 -13.08
C GLY A 303 12.09 5.23 -14.20
N LYS A 304 12.34 3.94 -14.41
CA LYS A 304 13.14 3.40 -15.51
C LYS A 304 12.60 2.05 -15.99
N GLY A 305 12.69 1.78 -17.29
CA GLY A 305 12.32 0.47 -17.85
C GLY A 305 10.85 0.14 -17.64
N VAL A 306 10.58 -0.84 -16.78
CA VAL A 306 9.23 -1.34 -16.45
C VAL A 306 8.89 -1.21 -14.96
N GLU A 307 9.55 -0.28 -14.28
CA GLU A 307 9.25 0.11 -12.89
C GLU A 307 7.85 0.74 -12.76
N ASP A 308 6.93 0.08 -12.05
CA ASP A 308 5.55 0.55 -11.89
C ASP A 308 5.28 1.19 -10.52
N GLN A 309 6.20 1.08 -9.56
CA GLN A 309 6.03 1.55 -8.17
C GLN A 309 5.75 3.05 -8.02
N HIS A 310 5.94 3.82 -9.09
CA HIS A 310 5.79 5.27 -9.09
C HIS A 310 4.42 5.75 -9.60
N TRP A 311 3.52 4.84 -9.96
CA TRP A 311 2.31 5.20 -10.70
C TRP A 311 1.37 6.20 -10.00
N ASN A 312 1.35 6.24 -8.67
CA ASN A 312 0.51 7.15 -7.89
C ASN A 312 1.28 8.08 -6.95
N VAL A 313 2.61 8.17 -7.08
CA VAL A 313 3.43 8.96 -6.16
C VAL A 313 3.49 10.43 -6.61
N PRO A 314 3.09 11.42 -5.81
CA PRO A 314 3.23 12.83 -6.22
C PRO A 314 4.69 13.22 -6.43
N ARG A 315 4.98 13.94 -7.53
CA ARG A 315 6.34 14.39 -7.88
C ARG A 315 6.59 15.81 -7.41
N GLN A 316 7.81 16.06 -6.94
CA GLN A 316 8.31 17.37 -6.53
C GLN A 316 9.74 17.56 -7.06
N TYR A 317 9.98 18.68 -7.73
CA TYR A 317 11.26 19.00 -8.35
C TYR A 317 11.70 20.42 -8.02
N ALA A 318 12.99 20.60 -7.77
CA ALA A 318 13.60 21.91 -7.60
C ALA A 318 13.80 22.57 -8.98
N VAL A 319 13.31 23.80 -9.13
CA VAL A 319 13.55 24.62 -10.32
C VAL A 319 14.71 25.57 -10.02
N PRO A 320 15.82 25.50 -10.77
CA PRO A 320 16.97 26.36 -10.55
C PRO A 320 16.64 27.81 -10.91
N ALA A 321 17.20 28.75 -10.15
CA ALA A 321 17.01 30.19 -10.35
C ALA A 321 17.28 30.65 -11.79
N GLN A 322 18.28 30.06 -12.47
CA GLN A 322 18.63 30.40 -13.85
C GLN A 322 17.53 30.05 -14.86
N ALA A 323 16.69 29.04 -14.57
CA ALA A 323 15.57 28.67 -15.42
C ALA A 323 14.35 29.59 -15.21
N ASN A 324 14.36 30.43 -14.18
CA ASN A 324 13.24 31.25 -13.72
C ASN A 324 13.52 32.76 -13.87
N GLY A 325 13.86 33.20 -15.10
CA GLY A 325 14.16 34.62 -15.38
C GLY A 325 13.02 35.40 -16.04
N ALA A 326 12.06 34.71 -16.65
CA ALA A 326 11.07 35.31 -17.54
C ALA A 326 9.73 35.62 -16.83
N PRO A 327 8.92 36.55 -17.35
CA PRO A 327 7.58 36.84 -16.83
C PRO A 327 6.57 35.72 -17.08
N LYS A 328 6.85 34.85 -18.05
CA LYS A 328 6.10 33.63 -18.33
C LYS A 328 7.03 32.44 -18.24
N ALA A 329 6.51 31.32 -17.77
CA ALA A 329 7.23 30.05 -17.78
C ALA A 329 6.39 28.95 -18.42
N THR A 330 7.07 28.03 -19.09
CA THR A 330 6.50 26.81 -19.66
C THR A 330 6.87 25.63 -18.78
N VAL A 331 5.86 24.93 -18.28
CA VAL A 331 6.00 23.62 -17.67
C VAL A 331 5.63 22.59 -18.72
N ALA A 332 6.53 21.63 -18.96
CA ALA A 332 6.27 20.51 -19.86
C ALA A 332 6.59 19.19 -19.17
N VAL A 333 5.68 18.23 -19.28
CA VAL A 333 5.82 16.91 -18.66
C VAL A 333 5.59 15.85 -19.72
N ARG A 334 6.57 14.96 -19.89
CA ARG A 334 6.40 13.72 -20.64
C ARG A 334 6.02 12.62 -19.66
N VAL A 335 4.92 11.93 -19.91
CA VAL A 335 4.48 10.76 -19.14
C VAL A 335 4.63 9.53 -20.02
N TRP A 336 5.31 8.50 -19.53
CA TRP A 336 5.42 7.21 -20.19
C TRP A 336 4.69 6.14 -19.38
N SER A 337 3.74 5.47 -20.02
CA SER A 337 3.05 4.34 -19.43
C SER A 337 2.90 3.19 -20.43
N TYR A 338 3.34 2.01 -20.04
CA TYR A 338 3.41 0.80 -20.85
C TYR A 338 2.34 -0.25 -20.51
N LEU A 339 1.39 0.03 -19.61
CA LEU A 339 0.32 -0.92 -19.24
C LEU A 339 -0.91 -0.26 -18.61
N PHE A 340 -2.10 -0.84 -18.83
CA PHE A 340 -3.43 -0.42 -18.32
C PHE A 340 -3.97 0.93 -18.86
N ASP A 341 -3.34 2.05 -18.51
CA ASP A 341 -3.59 3.42 -19.01
C ASP A 341 -2.39 4.30 -18.58
N GLY A 342 -2.41 5.60 -18.79
CA GLY A 342 -1.43 6.52 -18.19
C GLY A 342 -2.00 7.91 -17.94
N GLY A 343 -1.19 8.86 -17.45
CA GLY A 343 -1.61 10.27 -17.33
C GLY A 343 -0.91 11.06 -16.25
N LEU A 344 -1.26 12.34 -16.18
CA LEU A 344 -1.01 13.19 -15.01
C LEU A 344 -2.24 13.12 -14.11
N ILE A 345 -2.23 12.16 -13.19
CA ILE A 345 -3.41 11.72 -12.43
C ILE A 345 -3.63 12.49 -11.11
N GLY A 346 -2.74 13.42 -10.76
CA GLY A 346 -2.95 14.36 -9.65
C GLY A 346 -2.54 13.79 -8.28
N PRO A 347 -3.17 14.19 -7.18
CA PRO A 347 -4.40 14.98 -7.10
C PRO A 347 -4.17 16.47 -7.42
N ALA A 348 -5.23 17.19 -7.80
CA ALA A 348 -5.15 18.58 -8.29
C ALA A 348 -4.52 19.54 -7.28
N GLN A 349 -4.84 19.39 -5.98
CA GLN A 349 -4.30 20.19 -4.90
C GLN A 349 -2.79 20.01 -4.69
N ALA A 350 -2.21 18.90 -5.15
CA ALA A 350 -0.78 18.68 -5.10
C ALA A 350 -0.03 19.33 -6.29
N MET A 351 -0.75 19.75 -7.33
CA MET A 351 -0.17 20.38 -8.52
C MET A 351 0.03 21.88 -8.28
N ARG A 352 1.26 22.34 -8.08
CA ARG A 352 1.56 23.74 -7.79
C ARG A 352 2.98 24.18 -8.18
N LEU A 353 3.16 25.47 -8.35
CA LEU A 353 4.45 26.12 -8.57
C LEU A 353 4.59 27.31 -7.60
N GLY A 354 5.71 27.42 -6.90
CA GLY A 354 5.95 28.54 -6.00
C GLY A 354 7.40 28.65 -5.53
N PRO A 355 7.76 29.72 -4.80
CA PRO A 355 9.07 29.84 -4.18
C PRO A 355 9.32 28.69 -3.20
N ALA A 356 10.51 28.09 -3.26
CA ALA A 356 10.85 26.95 -2.38
C ALA A 356 10.89 27.34 -0.90
N ASP A 357 11.15 28.62 -0.62
CA ASP A 357 11.24 29.24 0.70
C ASP A 357 9.92 29.87 1.18
N ASP A 358 8.89 29.93 0.32
CA ASP A 358 7.55 30.42 0.68
C ASP A 358 6.45 29.60 -0.04
N PRO A 359 6.17 28.36 0.44
CA PRO A 359 5.17 27.49 -0.17
C PRO A 359 3.76 28.08 -0.21
N ALA A 360 3.40 28.97 0.74
CA ALA A 360 2.08 29.57 0.84
C ALA A 360 1.76 30.51 -0.33
N ALA A 361 2.79 31.07 -0.97
CA ALA A 361 2.63 31.90 -2.16
C ALA A 361 2.35 31.09 -3.44
N SER A 362 2.42 29.75 -3.42
CA SER A 362 2.33 28.93 -4.64
C SER A 362 1.03 29.16 -5.42
N ILE A 363 1.13 29.12 -6.75
CA ILE A 363 -0.03 29.09 -7.64
C ILE A 363 -0.41 27.64 -7.99
N PRO A 364 -1.71 27.33 -8.14
CA PRO A 364 -2.15 26.00 -8.57
C PRO A 364 -1.78 25.75 -10.03
N LEU A 365 -1.47 24.49 -10.35
CA LEU A 365 -1.18 24.05 -11.71
C LEU A 365 -2.30 23.18 -12.31
N GLY A 366 -3.30 22.76 -11.54
CA GLY A 366 -4.49 22.08 -12.06
C GLY A 366 -5.26 22.92 -13.10
N GLY A 367 -6.23 22.29 -13.76
CA GLY A 367 -7.10 22.93 -14.75
C GLY A 367 -6.65 22.66 -16.20
N ALA A 368 -6.87 23.60 -17.10
CA ALA A 368 -6.52 23.45 -18.52
C ALA A 368 -5.01 23.28 -18.77
N TRP A 369 -4.65 22.29 -19.58
CA TRP A 369 -3.32 22.00 -20.14
C TRP A 369 -3.43 21.67 -21.63
N LYS A 370 -2.35 21.90 -22.37
CA LYS A 370 -2.16 21.37 -23.72
C LYS A 370 -1.61 19.96 -23.64
N TRP A 371 -1.95 19.10 -24.60
CA TRP A 371 -1.41 17.75 -24.68
C TRP A 371 -1.15 17.26 -26.11
N ALA A 372 -0.18 16.37 -26.26
CA ALA A 372 0.15 15.70 -27.51
C ALA A 372 0.63 14.26 -27.29
N ILE A 373 0.47 13.43 -28.29
CA ILE A 373 0.98 12.05 -28.30
C ILE A 373 2.37 12.05 -28.94
N GLU A 374 3.38 11.60 -28.20
CA GLU A 374 4.71 11.34 -28.77
C GLU A 374 4.77 9.94 -29.37
N SER A 375 4.22 8.95 -28.66
CA SER A 375 4.14 7.57 -29.11
C SER A 375 2.85 6.94 -28.60
N ASP A 376 2.12 6.29 -29.49
CA ASP A 376 0.96 5.47 -29.15
C ASP A 376 1.29 4.02 -29.47
N ILE A 377 1.32 3.18 -28.44
CA ILE A 377 1.61 1.75 -28.61
C ILE A 377 0.33 0.90 -28.51
N GLY A 378 -0.84 1.54 -28.45
CA GLY A 378 -2.09 0.86 -28.23
C GLY A 378 -2.23 0.31 -26.81
N LEU A 379 -3.24 -0.52 -26.58
CA LEU A 379 -3.34 -1.28 -25.34
C LEU A 379 -2.28 -2.39 -25.35
N THR A 380 -1.42 -2.38 -24.35
CA THR A 380 -0.47 -3.48 -24.16
C THR A 380 -1.26 -4.74 -23.82
N PRO A 381 -1.20 -5.80 -24.65
CA PRO A 381 -1.89 -7.04 -24.35
C PRO A 381 -1.36 -7.58 -23.03
N MET A 382 -2.25 -7.81 -22.07
CA MET A 382 -1.88 -8.59 -20.90
C MET A 382 -1.52 -9.99 -21.41
N PRO A 383 -0.36 -10.55 -21.01
CA PRO A 383 -0.05 -11.92 -21.36
C PRO A 383 -1.18 -12.85 -20.88
N PRO A 384 -1.35 -14.03 -21.50
CA PRO A 384 -2.15 -15.10 -20.90
C PRO A 384 -1.74 -15.22 -19.43
N ALA A 385 -2.72 -15.35 -18.53
CA ALA A 385 -2.44 -15.49 -17.11
C ALA A 385 -1.32 -16.52 -16.95
N LEU A 386 -0.14 -16.07 -16.51
CA LEU A 386 0.95 -16.99 -16.24
C LEU A 386 0.42 -18.01 -15.23
N PRO A 387 0.88 -19.27 -15.29
CA PRO A 387 0.61 -20.22 -14.22
C PRO A 387 0.92 -19.53 -12.90
N MET A 388 -0.01 -19.59 -11.95
CA MET A 388 0.18 -18.90 -10.68
C MET A 388 1.31 -19.62 -9.97
N LEU A 389 2.51 -19.06 -10.00
CA LEU A 389 3.67 -19.67 -9.38
C LEU A 389 3.61 -19.49 -7.85
N PRO A 390 4.26 -20.36 -7.09
CA PRO A 390 4.56 -20.13 -5.67
C PRO A 390 5.10 -18.71 -5.45
N GLY A 391 4.48 -17.95 -4.55
CA GLY A 391 4.85 -16.55 -4.29
C GLY A 391 4.13 -15.53 -5.16
N ASN A 392 3.25 -15.93 -6.07
CA ASN A 392 2.32 -15.02 -6.74
C ASN A 392 1.20 -14.63 -5.77
N ALA A 393 1.08 -13.35 -5.42
CA ALA A 393 0.09 -12.84 -4.47
C ALA A 393 -1.38 -13.01 -4.92
N ASN A 394 -1.64 -13.41 -6.16
CA ASN A 394 -2.99 -13.74 -6.62
C ASN A 394 -3.30 -15.24 -6.57
N ALA A 395 -2.32 -16.11 -6.29
CA ALA A 395 -2.56 -17.55 -6.24
C ALA A 395 -3.63 -17.87 -5.17
N PRO A 396 -4.53 -18.84 -5.42
CA PRO A 396 -5.60 -19.13 -4.49
C PRO A 396 -5.02 -19.46 -3.10
N PHE A 397 -5.71 -19.00 -2.05
CA PHE A 397 -5.39 -19.16 -0.61
C PHE A 397 -3.99 -18.74 -0.14
N THR A 398 -3.09 -18.26 -1.01
CA THR A 398 -1.69 -18.00 -0.62
C THR A 398 -1.53 -16.85 0.37
N LEU A 399 -2.35 -15.80 0.27
CA LEU A 399 -2.31 -14.66 1.18
C LEU A 399 -3.08 -14.96 2.47
N TYR A 400 -4.11 -15.79 2.41
CA TYR A 400 -4.73 -16.35 3.62
C TYR A 400 -3.67 -17.09 4.43
N ASP A 401 -2.95 -18.03 3.82
CA ASP A 401 -1.94 -18.83 4.48
C ASP A 401 -0.75 -18.00 5.00
N ALA A 402 -0.36 -16.97 4.27
CA ALA A 402 0.83 -16.16 4.59
C ALA A 402 0.56 -14.95 5.50
N MET A 403 -0.62 -14.34 5.41
CA MET A 403 -0.91 -13.06 6.07
C MET A 403 -2.09 -13.12 7.05
N ILE A 404 -3.03 -14.07 6.90
CA ILE A 404 -4.18 -14.21 7.82
C ILE A 404 -3.96 -15.35 8.82
N ASN A 405 -3.51 -16.52 8.36
CA ASN A 405 -3.28 -17.69 9.20
C ASN A 405 -2.31 -17.43 10.37
N PRO A 406 -1.22 -16.64 10.23
CA PRO A 406 -0.36 -16.27 11.36
C PRO A 406 -1.06 -15.50 12.49
N LEU A 407 -2.22 -14.89 12.19
CA LEU A 407 -3.03 -14.18 13.15
C LEU A 407 -3.95 -15.12 13.93
N LEU A 408 -4.14 -16.36 13.49
CA LEU A 408 -5.01 -17.30 14.18
C LEU A 408 -4.25 -17.97 15.34
N PRO A 409 -4.85 -18.09 16.54
CA PRO A 409 -6.24 -17.80 16.88
C PRO A 409 -6.45 -16.49 17.65
N TYR A 410 -5.78 -15.38 17.29
CA TYR A 410 -5.92 -14.10 18.00
C TYR A 410 -7.39 -13.72 18.19
N ALA A 411 -7.72 -13.26 19.40
CA ALA A 411 -9.06 -12.80 19.71
C ALA A 411 -9.30 -11.46 18.98
N ILE A 412 -10.29 -11.44 18.07
CA ILE A 412 -10.61 -10.31 17.19
C ILE A 412 -12.12 -10.10 17.21
N ARG A 413 -12.59 -8.84 17.29
CA ARG A 413 -14.01 -8.50 17.30
C ARG A 413 -14.64 -8.56 15.92
N GLY A 414 -13.93 -8.09 14.90
CA GLY A 414 -14.44 -7.97 13.55
C GLY A 414 -13.38 -7.61 12.53
N ALA A 415 -13.81 -7.51 11.27
CA ALA A 415 -12.96 -7.15 10.14
C ALA A 415 -13.65 -6.11 9.26
N ILE A 416 -12.85 -5.22 8.67
CA ILE A 416 -13.25 -4.37 7.55
C ILE A 416 -12.50 -4.80 6.30
N TRP A 417 -13.22 -4.91 5.19
CA TRP A 417 -12.71 -5.48 3.95
C TRP A 417 -12.95 -4.55 2.77
N TYR A 418 -11.97 -4.41 1.89
CA TYR A 418 -12.12 -3.75 0.59
C TYR A 418 -11.65 -4.66 -0.55
N GLN A 419 -12.59 -5.18 -1.35
CA GLN A 419 -12.26 -6.12 -2.43
C GLN A 419 -11.73 -5.45 -3.71
N GLY A 420 -12.13 -4.21 -3.98
CA GLY A 420 -11.90 -3.53 -5.26
C GLY A 420 -12.16 -4.39 -6.51
N GLU A 421 -11.36 -4.22 -7.56
CA GLU A 421 -11.74 -4.56 -8.94
C GLU A 421 -11.04 -5.78 -9.55
N SER A 422 -10.08 -6.41 -8.88
CA SER A 422 -9.31 -7.53 -9.46
C SER A 422 -10.16 -8.75 -9.85
N ASN A 423 -11.34 -8.90 -9.26
CA ASN A 423 -12.32 -9.95 -9.58
C ASN A 423 -13.58 -9.43 -10.29
N ALA A 424 -13.61 -8.15 -10.70
CA ALA A 424 -14.83 -7.53 -11.24
C ALA A 424 -15.40 -8.24 -12.49
N GLY A 425 -14.55 -8.94 -13.25
CA GLY A 425 -14.97 -9.75 -14.40
C GLY A 425 -15.78 -11.01 -14.04
N ASN A 426 -15.70 -11.47 -12.79
CA ASN A 426 -16.33 -12.71 -12.31
C ASN A 426 -17.44 -12.43 -11.29
N ALA A 427 -18.12 -11.29 -11.38
CA ALA A 427 -19.11 -10.83 -10.39
C ALA A 427 -20.29 -11.79 -10.13
N LYS A 428 -20.49 -12.85 -10.92
CA LYS A 428 -21.52 -13.87 -10.69
C LYS A 428 -21.12 -14.94 -9.67
N ASP A 429 -19.82 -15.11 -9.44
CA ASP A 429 -19.26 -16.11 -8.52
C ASP A 429 -19.04 -15.53 -7.11
N TYR A 430 -19.46 -14.28 -6.88
CA TYR A 430 -19.36 -13.47 -5.67
C TYR A 430 -20.75 -12.98 -5.28
#